data_AF-A0A9L0K028-F1
#
_entry.id   AF-A0A9L0K028-F1
#
_cell.length_a   1.000
_cell.length_b   1.000
_cell.length_c   1.000
_cell.angle_alpha   90.00
_cell.angle_beta   90.00
_cell.angle_gamma   90.00
#
_symmetry.space_group_name_H-M   'P 1'
#
loop_
_entity.id
_entity.type
_entity.pdbx_description
1 polymer ?
#
loop_
_entity_poly.entity_id
_entity_poly.type
_entity_poly.pdbx_seq_one_letter_code
_entity_poly.pdbx_strand_id
1 'polypeptide(L)'
;MAAQVTLEDALSNVDLLEELPLPDQQPCIEPPPSSLLYQPNFNTNFEDRNAFVTGIARYIEQATVHSSMKNLCFSYYKNNACSLKI
;
A
#
# COMPACT_ATOMS: atom_id res chain seq x y z
N MET A 1 39.39 -20.62 -18.53
CA MET A 1 40.78 -20.13 -18.36
C MET A 1 40.69 -18.90 -17.49
N ALA A 2 41.10 -18.97 -16.23
CA ALA A 2 41.17 -17.79 -15.38
C ALA A 2 42.31 -16.92 -15.93
N ALA A 3 41.97 -15.83 -16.60
CA ALA A 3 42.96 -14.85 -17.03
C ALA A 3 43.69 -14.36 -15.77
N GLN A 4 45.02 -14.43 -15.76
CA GLN A 4 45.81 -13.79 -14.72
C GLN A 4 45.56 -12.29 -14.84
N VAL A 5 44.68 -11.76 -13.99
CA VAL A 5 44.47 -10.31 -13.89
C VAL A 5 45.78 -9.73 -13.36
N THR A 6 46.45 -8.93 -14.20
CA THR A 6 47.69 -8.27 -13.81
C THR A 6 47.35 -7.08 -12.89
N LEU A 7 48.28 -6.71 -12.01
CA LEU A 7 48.07 -5.65 -11.03
C LEU A 7 47.68 -4.32 -11.69
N GLU A 8 48.27 -4.04 -12.85
CA GLU A 8 47.97 -2.86 -13.68
C GLU A 8 46.52 -2.81 -14.16
N ASP A 9 45.93 -3.96 -14.48
CA ASP A 9 44.54 -4.07 -14.95
C ASP A 9 43.56 -3.86 -13.77
N ALA A 10 43.93 -4.33 -12.59
CA ALA A 10 43.18 -4.07 -11.36
C ALA A 10 43.21 -2.57 -10.98
N LEU A 11 44.34 -1.90 -11.14
CA LEU A 11 44.48 -0.46 -10.87
C LEU A 11 43.70 0.38 -11.90
N SER A 12 43.81 0.05 -13.18
CA SER A 12 43.06 0.69 -14.27
C SER A 12 41.54 0.65 -14.04
N ASN A 13 41.02 -0.48 -13.55
CA ASN A 13 39.60 -0.61 -13.22
C ASN A 13 39.16 0.29 -12.05
N VAL A 14 40.05 0.61 -11.11
CA VAL A 14 39.75 1.52 -9.99
C VAL A 14 39.75 2.96 -10.48
N ASP A 15 40.71 3.34 -11.33
CA ASP A 15 40.79 4.68 -11.92
C ASP A 15 39.54 5.00 -12.76
N LEU A 16 39.01 4.01 -13.50
CA LEU A 16 37.77 4.15 -14.27
C LEU A 16 36.52 4.40 -13.41
N LEU A 17 36.50 3.95 -12.15
CA LEU A 17 35.38 4.18 -11.24
C LEU A 17 35.40 5.58 -10.63
N GLU A 18 36.57 6.23 -10.59
CA GLU A 18 36.74 7.60 -10.09
C GLU A 18 36.25 8.64 -11.12
N GLU A 19 36.36 8.35 -12.42
CA GLU A 19 35.87 9.21 -13.50
C GLU A 19 34.36 9.11 -13.76
N LEU A 20 33.64 8.20 -13.08
CA LEU A 20 32.22 8.01 -13.31
C LEU A 20 31.42 9.15 -12.66
N PRO A 21 30.72 10.02 -13.43
CA PRO A 21 29.88 11.04 -12.84
C PRO A 21 28.74 10.36 -12.08
N LEU A 22 28.74 10.47 -10.76
CA LEU A 22 27.64 10.03 -9.91
C LEU A 22 26.43 10.92 -10.21
N PRO A 23 25.23 10.36 -10.45
CA PRO A 23 24.02 11.17 -10.61
C PRO A 23 23.66 11.80 -9.26
N ASP A 24 24.09 13.03 -9.06
CA ASP A 24 23.96 13.85 -7.85
C ASP A 24 22.56 14.47 -7.66
N GLN A 25 21.54 13.91 -8.33
CA GLN A 25 20.15 14.26 -8.11
C GLN A 25 19.42 13.15 -7.35
N GLN A 26 19.80 12.97 -6.08
CA GLN A 26 18.81 12.48 -5.13
C GLN A 26 17.71 13.55 -5.03
N PRO A 27 16.42 13.21 -5.24
CA PRO A 27 15.35 14.15 -4.98
C PRO A 27 15.42 14.54 -3.51
N CYS A 28 15.80 15.78 -3.22
CA CYS A 28 15.76 16.31 -1.87
C CYS A 28 14.30 16.31 -1.41
N ILE A 29 13.92 15.38 -0.53
CA ILE A 29 12.57 15.32 0.07
C ILE A 29 12.49 16.25 1.29
N GLU A 30 13.21 17.37 1.31
CA GLU A 30 12.96 18.38 2.35
C GLU A 30 11.72 19.17 1.96
N PRO A 31 10.56 18.94 2.61
CA PRO A 31 9.41 19.78 2.39
C PRO A 31 9.78 21.22 2.80
N PRO A 32 9.39 22.24 2.03
CA PRO A 32 9.59 23.61 2.46
C PRO A 32 8.97 23.80 3.86
N PRO A 33 9.60 24.59 4.76
CA PRO A 33 9.03 24.89 6.07
C PRO A 33 7.73 25.66 5.87
N SER A 34 6.62 24.93 5.77
CA SER A 34 5.29 25.50 5.74
C SER A 34 4.90 25.82 7.18
N SER A 35 4.71 27.11 7.46
CA SER A 35 4.12 27.54 8.71
C SER A 35 2.68 27.02 8.76
N LEU A 36 2.40 26.07 9.65
CA LEU A 36 1.04 25.63 9.92
C LEU A 36 0.28 26.77 10.60
N LEU A 37 -0.47 27.54 9.83
CA LEU A 37 -1.43 28.51 10.35
C LEU A 37 -2.62 27.75 10.93
N TYR A 38 -2.59 27.46 12.24
CA TYR A 38 -3.73 26.88 12.93
C TYR A 38 -4.74 27.98 13.24
N GLN A 39 -5.80 28.07 12.44
CA GLN A 39 -6.98 28.87 12.78
C GLN A 39 -7.99 27.95 13.48
N PRO A 40 -8.34 28.20 14.76
CA PRO A 40 -9.37 27.41 15.43
C PRO A 40 -10.71 27.63 14.73
N ASN A 41 -11.23 26.57 14.12
CA ASN A 41 -12.57 26.55 13.55
C ASN A 41 -13.58 26.22 14.66
N PHE A 42 -14.36 27.21 15.11
CA PHE A 42 -15.44 27.01 16.09
C PHE A 42 -16.77 26.60 15.45
N ASN A 43 -16.75 26.23 14.17
CA ASN A 43 -17.92 25.73 13.47
C ASN A 43 -18.38 24.41 14.10
N THR A 44 -19.46 24.45 14.87
CA THR A 44 -20.10 23.25 15.43
C THR A 44 -21.01 22.55 14.43
N ASN A 45 -21.06 23.01 13.17
CA ASN A 45 -21.73 22.25 12.12
C ASN A 45 -21.01 20.92 11.96
N PHE A 46 -21.79 19.83 11.91
CA PHE A 46 -21.27 18.47 11.73
C PHE A 46 -20.68 18.34 10.31
N GLU A 47 -19.45 18.81 10.12
CA GLU A 47 -18.76 18.83 8.82
C GLU A 47 -18.55 17.42 8.28
N ASP A 48 -18.54 16.42 9.16
CA ASP A 48 -18.36 15.01 8.83
C ASP A 48 -19.66 14.26 8.51
N ARG A 49 -20.74 14.98 8.18
CA ARG A 49 -22.02 14.38 7.75
C ARG A 49 -21.81 13.36 6.63
N ASN A 50 -20.93 13.66 5.69
CA ASN A 50 -20.66 12.78 4.56
C ASN A 50 -19.96 11.49 5.00
N ALA A 51 -18.92 11.54 5.84
CA ALA A 51 -18.29 10.29 6.29
C ALA A 51 -19.20 9.51 7.25
N PHE A 52 -20.06 10.16 8.03
CA PHE A 52 -21.07 9.48 8.83
C PHE A 52 -22.07 8.71 7.94
N VAL A 53 -22.59 9.34 6.89
CA VAL A 53 -23.51 8.69 5.94
C VAL A 53 -22.81 7.55 5.18
N THR A 54 -21.56 7.77 4.73
CA THR A 54 -20.75 6.73 4.08
C THR A 54 -20.43 5.58 5.03
N GLY A 55 -20.17 5.87 6.30
CA GLY A 55 -19.91 4.86 7.33
C GLY A 55 -21.11 3.95 7.58
N ILE A 56 -22.31 4.52 7.66
CA ILE A 56 -23.55 3.75 7.79
C ILE A 56 -23.79 2.87 6.55
N ALA A 57 -23.61 3.44 5.35
CA ALA A 57 -23.77 2.69 4.10
C ALA A 57 -22.81 1.48 4.04
N ARG A 58 -21.54 1.69 4.42
CA ARG A 58 -20.52 0.62 4.49
C ARG A 58 -20.90 -0.48 5.47
N TYR A 59 -21.43 -0.13 6.64
CA TYR A 59 -21.85 -1.11 7.64
C TYR A 59 -23.02 -1.98 7.14
N ILE A 60 -24.00 -1.37 6.47
CA ILE A 60 -25.15 -2.08 5.88
C ILE A 60 -24.70 -3.03 4.77
N GLU A 61 -23.79 -2.58 3.91
CA GLU A 61 -23.22 -3.41 2.85
C GLU A 61 -22.48 -4.63 3.43
N GLN A 62 -21.64 -4.42 4.43
CA GLN A 62 -20.91 -5.51 5.12
C GLN A 62 -21.87 -6.53 5.75
N ALA A 63 -22.94 -6.07 6.40
CA ALA A 63 -23.95 -6.97 6.98
C ALA A 63 -24.66 -7.80 5.89
N THR A 64 -24.96 -7.19 4.74
CA THR A 64 -25.62 -7.85 3.61
C THR A 64 -24.73 -8.89 2.95
N VAL A 65 -23.44 -8.56 2.73
CA VAL A 65 -22.44 -9.50 2.21
C VAL A 65 -22.25 -10.67 3.19
N HIS A 66 -22.12 -10.39 4.49
CA HIS A 66 -21.97 -11.43 5.52
C HIS A 66 -23.16 -12.39 5.57
N SER A 67 -24.38 -11.85 5.48
CA SER A 67 -25.61 -12.66 5.39
C SER A 67 -25.60 -13.55 4.14
N SER A 68 -25.24 -12.98 2.99
CA SER A 68 -25.16 -13.71 1.72
C SER A 68 -24.12 -14.84 1.76
N MET A 69 -22.94 -14.58 2.33
CA MET A 69 -21.89 -15.59 2.52
C MET A 69 -22.35 -16.73 3.43
N LYS A 70 -23.05 -16.42 4.53
CA LYS A 70 -23.62 -17.43 5.43
C LYS A 70 -24.66 -18.30 4.73
N ASN A 71 -25.53 -17.71 3.92
CA ASN A 71 -26.55 -18.44 3.17
C ASN A 71 -25.96 -19.38 2.13
N LEU A 72 -24.91 -18.95 1.41
CA LEU A 72 -24.20 -19.80 0.45
C LEU A 72 -23.54 -20.99 1.15
N CYS A 73 -22.84 -20.73 2.26
CA CYS A 73 -22.20 -21.76 3.08
C CYS A 73 -23.24 -22.78 3.59
N PHE A 74 -24.35 -22.31 4.15
CA PHE A 74 -25.43 -23.17 4.62
C PHE A 74 -26.04 -24.01 3.48
N SER A 75 -26.25 -23.40 2.30
CA SER A 75 -26.77 -24.10 1.13
C SER A 75 -25.80 -25.19 0.65
N TYR A 76 -24.50 -24.92 0.65
CA TYR A 76 -23.48 -25.91 0.29
C TYR A 76 -23.47 -27.11 1.25
N TYR A 77 -23.52 -26.86 2.57
CA TYR A 77 -23.64 -27.93 3.56
C TYR A 77 -24.93 -28.73 3.42
N LYS A 78 -26.06 -28.07 3.17
CA LYS A 78 -27.35 -28.74 2.95
C LYS A 78 -27.31 -29.65 1.72
N ASN A 79 -26.70 -29.18 0.62
CA ASN A 79 -26.58 -29.97 -0.61
C ASN A 79 -25.58 -31.14 -0.45
N ASN A 80 -24.43 -30.94 0.21
CA ASN A 80 -23.48 -32.03 0.49
C ASN A 80 -24.04 -33.07 1.46
N ALA A 81 -24.78 -32.66 2.50
CA ALA A 81 -25.45 -33.58 3.41
C ALA A 81 -26.60 -34.37 2.73
N CYS A 82 -27.22 -33.81 1.70
CA CYS A 82 -28.22 -34.50 0.89
C CYS A 82 -27.57 -35.49 -0.10
N SER A 83 -26.39 -35.16 -0.63
CA SER A 83 -25.66 -36.02 -1.58
C SER A 83 -25.05 -37.28 -0.94
N LEU A 84 -24.85 -37.31 0.38
CA LEU A 84 -24.26 -38.45 1.10
C LEU A 84 -25.29 -39.50 1.59
N LYS A 85 -26.56 -39.36 1.19
CA LYS A 85 -27.69 -40.23 1.62
C LYS A 85 -28.26 -41.14 0.51
N ILE A 86 -27.53 -41.34 -0.58
CA ILE A 86 -27.81 -42.34 -1.64
C ILE A 86 -26.65 -43.33 -1.64
#